data_AF-A0A3D3GUU6-F1
#
_entry.id   AF-A0A3D3GUU6-F1
#
_cell.length_a   1.000
_cell.length_b   1.000
_cell.length_c   1.000
_cell.angle_alpha   90.00
_cell.angle_beta   90.00
_cell.angle_gamma   90.00
#
_symmetry.space_group_name_H-M   'P 1'
#
loop_
_entity.id
_entity.type
_entity.pdbx_description
1 polymer ?
#
loop_
_entity_poly.entity_id
_entity_poly.type
_entity_poly.pdbx_seq_one_letter_code
_entity_poly.pdbx_strand_id
1 'polypeptide(L)' 'MTIILGIDPGSRFTGYGVIKQDKQHFTYLGSGCIKALSQGEDLA' A
#
# COMPACT_ATOMS: atom_id res chain seq x y z
N MET A 1 -14.73 -13.22 1.55
CA MET A 1 -13.50 -13.01 0.77
C MET A 1 -13.17 -11.53 0.85
N THR A 2 -12.07 -11.17 1.50
CA THR A 2 -11.71 -9.77 1.78
C THR A 2 -10.28 -9.50 1.34
N ILE A 3 -10.06 -8.38 0.66
CA ILE A 3 -8.71 -7.87 0.36
C ILE A 3 -8.40 -6.80 1.40
N ILE A 4 -7.27 -6.93 2.08
CA ILE A 4 -6.80 -6.01 3.11
C ILE A 4 -5.57 -5.29 2.56
N LEU A 5 -5.64 -3.96 2.59
CA LEU A 5 -4.54 -3.07 2.23
C LEU A 5 -4.01 -2.42 3.52
N GLY A 6 -2.78 -2.78 3.90
CA GLY A 6 -2.03 -2.07 4.91
C GLY A 6 -1.25 -0.92 4.26
N ILE A 7 -1.30 0.26 4.88
CA ILE A 7 -0.57 1.46 4.44
C ILE A 7 0.37 1.90 5.58
N ASP A 8 1.63 2.15 5.23
CA ASP A 8 2.64 2.76 6.09
C ASP A 8 3.07 4.11 5.48
N PRO A 9 2.46 5.23 5.91
CA PRO A 9 2.70 6.53 5.28
C PRO A 9 4.08 7.09 5.66
N GLY A 10 4.82 7.56 4.66
CA GLY A 10 6.09 8.25 4.86
C GLY A 10 6.22 9.48 3.98
N SER A 11 7.04 10.44 4.41
CA SER A 11 7.17 11.75 3.76
C SER A 11 7.77 11.71 2.35
N ARG A 12 8.54 10.66 2.03
CA ARG A 12 9.14 10.43 0.69
C ARG A 12 8.60 9.17 0.02
N PHE A 13 8.26 8.17 0.80
CA PHE A 13 7.74 6.90 0.32
C PHE A 13 6.64 6.42 1.26
N THR A 14 5.51 6.00 0.70
CA THR A 14 4.43 5.33 1.42
C THR A 14 4.49 3.84 1.10
N GLY A 15 4.77 3.02 2.11
CA GLY A 15 4.73 1.56 1.99
C GLY A 15 3.30 1.06 1.89
N TYR A 16 3.10 -0.03 1.16
CA TYR A 16 1.84 -0.76 1.16
C TYR A 16 2.06 -2.27 1.15
N GLY A 17 1.12 -2.99 1.75
CA GLY A 17 1.05 -4.44 1.71
C GLY A 17 -0.38 -4.89 1.45
N VAL A 18 -0.55 -5.92 0.62
CA VAL A 18 -1.85 -6.46 0.24
C VAL A 18 -1.90 -7.94 0.59
N ILE A 19 -2.93 -8.30 1.35
CA ILE A 19 -3.24 -9.70 1.66
C ILE A 19 -4.69 -10.01 1.33
N LYS A 20 -4.95 -11.25 0.94
CA LYS A 20 -6.30 -11.81 0.86
C LYS A 20 -6.59 -12.57 2.14
N GLN A 21 -7.71 -12.26 2.78
CA GLN A 21 -8.25 -13.06 3.88
C GLN A 21 -9.40 -13.93 3.38
N ASP A 22 -9.28 -15.23 3.67
CA ASP A 22 -10.36 -16.20 3.59
C ASP A 22 -10.51 -16.94 4.93
N LYS A 23 -11.49 -16.51 5.74
CA LYS A 23 -11.67 -16.95 7.13
C LYS A 23 -10.38 -16.76 7.94
N GLN A 24 -9.72 -17.86 8.31
CA GLN A 24 -8.47 -17.88 9.09
C GLN A 24 -7.23 -18.01 8.21
N HIS A 25 -7.39 -18.16 6.89
CA HIS A 25 -6.28 -18.24 5.95
C HIS A 25 -5.98 -16.86 5.39
N PHE A 26 -4.68 -16.53 5.37
CA PHE A 26 -4.16 -15.30 4.79
C PHE A 26 -3.22 -15.65 3.64
N THR A 27 -3.40 -15.00 2.50
CA THR A 27 -2.54 -15.15 1.33
C THR A 27 -1.89 -13.82 1.03
N TYR A 28 -0.56 -13.80 0.96
CA TYR A 28 0.18 -12.65 0.47
C TYR A 28 -0.12 -12.43 -1.02
N LEU A 29 -0.52 -11.22 -1.37
CA LEU A 29 -0.77 -10.84 -2.77
C LEU A 29 0.31 -9.93 -3.33
N GLY A 30 0.90 -9.08 -2.49
CA GLY A 30 1.93 -8.16 -2.93
C GLY A 30 2.25 -7.11 -1.88
N SER A 31 3.34 -6.40 -2.10
CA SER A 31 3.74 -5.23 -1.34
C SER A 31 4.55 -4.31 -2.24
N GLY A 32 4.75 -3.08 -1.78
CA GLY A 32 5.58 -2.11 -2.48
C GLY A 32 5.67 -0.81 -1.72
N CYS A 33 6.24 0.19 -2.39
CA CYS A 33 6.24 1.56 -1.92
C CYS A 33 5.87 2.50 -3.08
N ILE A 34 5.15 3.56 -2.76
CA ILE A 34 4.79 4.63 -3.69
C ILE A 34 5.65 5.83 -3.31
N LYS A 35 6.33 6.44 -4.28
CA LYS A 35 7.00 7.73 -4.07
C LYS A 35 5.93 8.77 -3.75
N ALA A 36 6.03 9.40 -2.59
CA ALA A 36 5.20 10.52 -2.24
C ALA A 36 5.64 11.70 -3.11
N LEU A 37 4.86 12.00 -4.15
CA LEU A 37 5.03 13.23 -4.90
C LEU A 37 4.64 14.37 -3.95
N SER A 38 5.48 15.39 -3.85
CA SER A 38 5.11 16.61 -3.15
C SER A 38 3.81 17.12 -3.78
N GLN A 39 2.80 17.41 -2.97
CA GLN A 39 1.63 18.19 -3.42
C GLN A 39 2.15 19.58 -3.83
N GLY A 40 2.62 19.73 -5.06
CA GLY A 40 3.09 21.02 -5.56
C GLY A 40 4.03 21.02 -6.76
N GLU A 41 4.78 19.95 -7.04
CA GLU A 41 5.84 20.04 -8.07
C GLU A 41 5.58 19.25 -9.37
N ASP A 42 4.55 18.40 -9.43
CA ASP A 42 4.30 17.53 -10.60
C ASP A 42 2.91 17.75 -11.26
N LEU A 43 2.39 18.99 -11.26
CA LEU A 43 1.22 19.38 -12.06
C LEU A 43 1.57 20.41 -13.16
N ALA A 44 2.84 20.50 -13.54
CA ALA A 44 3.32 21.33 -14.66
C ALA A 44 3.60 20.49 -15.91
#